data_AF-A0A3B6SC46-F1
#
_entry.id   AF-A0A3B6SC46-F1
#
_cell.length_a   1.000
_cell.length_b   1.000
_cell.length_c   1.000
_cell.angle_alpha   90.00
_cell.angle_beta   90.00
_cell.angle_gamma   90.00
#
_symmetry.space_group_name_H-M   'P 1'
#
loop_
_entity.id
_entity.type
_entity.pdbx_description
1 polymer ?
#
loop_
_entity_poly.entity_id
_entity_poly.type
_entity_poly.pdbx_seq_one_letter_code
_entity_poly.pdbx_strand_id
1 'polypeptide(L)'
;SKRCRTTGLVARTTMVDSASLEFVVDYEQNKHLAVGKSVHSDYISAGGHDWRIHCYPRGWVKANNGKYLSIYLYCSEPATTVRVIFKANVMGRHGKPSPIAATSSVFVYSSKDDILWHGWSRFVKRVDLEAKCVIEGRVTFLCHILVMHDNPIPVPPPKIGNHLNSLIDGMDMDGTDVSFTTNGETFHAHRAVLAARSPVFRAKFFGLEAGATSSNIILEDIEPATFKVLLKFMYTDALPGDDRVLRSPPIEMFHHLLAAADKYALHRLKLICARKLGENVSLDSIATTLDLAETNSCLELKTKCIDS
;
A
#
# COMPACT_ATOMS: atom_id res chain seq x y z
N SER A 1 -44.88 -12.80 -11.00
CA SER A 1 -44.12 -12.84 -9.73
C SER A 1 -42.79 -13.52 -9.97
N LYS A 2 -41.68 -12.76 -10.06
CA LYS A 2 -40.30 -13.24 -9.85
C LYS A 2 -39.30 -12.06 -9.91
N ARG A 3 -38.94 -11.63 -8.71
CA ARG A 3 -37.71 -10.98 -8.22
C ARG A 3 -37.07 -9.88 -9.07
N CYS A 4 -37.43 -8.65 -8.71
CA CYS A 4 -36.58 -7.47 -8.81
C CYS A 4 -35.31 -7.70 -7.95
N ARG A 5 -34.12 -7.67 -8.57
CA ARG A 5 -32.84 -7.66 -7.86
C ARG A 5 -32.55 -6.20 -7.48
N THR A 6 -32.86 -5.85 -6.25
CA THR A 6 -32.43 -4.59 -5.65
C THR A 6 -30.90 -4.66 -5.47
N THR A 7 -30.17 -3.95 -6.32
CA THR A 7 -28.76 -3.66 -6.11
C THR A 7 -28.63 -2.78 -4.88
N GLY A 8 -28.35 -3.41 -3.74
CA GLY A 8 -27.98 -2.72 -2.52
C GLY A 8 -26.72 -1.92 -2.76
N LEU A 9 -26.86 -0.60 -2.85
CA LEU A 9 -25.75 0.33 -2.77
C LEU A 9 -25.14 0.15 -1.37
N VAL A 10 -24.07 -0.62 -1.27
CA VAL A 10 -23.30 -0.71 -0.02
C VAL A 10 -22.66 0.65 0.19
N ALA A 11 -23.31 1.48 1.01
CA ALA A 11 -22.69 2.69 1.55
C ALA A 11 -21.42 2.24 2.26
N ARG A 12 -20.26 2.53 1.65
CA ARG A 12 -18.96 2.32 2.27
C ARG A 12 -18.84 3.33 3.39
N THR A 13 -19.20 2.93 4.60
CA THR A 13 -18.83 3.62 5.83
C THR A 13 -17.31 3.64 5.86
N THR A 14 -16.69 4.79 5.60
CA THR A 14 -15.31 5.00 6.05
C THR A 14 -15.29 4.63 7.53
N MET A 15 -14.46 3.67 7.95
CA MET A 15 -14.27 3.44 9.38
C MET A 15 -13.64 4.72 9.93
N VAL A 16 -14.49 5.58 10.46
CA VAL A 16 -14.09 6.79 11.17
C VAL A 16 -13.99 6.35 12.62
N ASP A 17 -12.77 6.18 13.10
CA ASP A 17 -12.55 6.05 14.53
C ASP A 17 -12.87 7.41 15.16
N SER A 18 -13.75 7.41 16.14
CA SER A 18 -14.30 8.63 16.69
C SER A 18 -14.51 8.54 18.17
N ALA A 19 -14.31 9.67 18.82
CA ALA A 19 -14.60 9.86 20.23
C ALA A 19 -15.53 11.05 20.40
N SER A 20 -16.45 10.93 21.34
CA SER A 20 -17.32 12.02 21.78
C SER A 20 -17.15 12.21 23.27
N LEU A 21 -16.95 13.45 23.68
CA LEU A 21 -16.71 13.81 25.08
C LEU A 21 -17.62 14.95 25.47
N GLU A 22 -18.34 14.77 26.58
CA GLU A 22 -18.96 15.86 27.30
C GLU A 22 -17.97 16.39 28.33
N PHE A 23 -17.48 17.61 28.11
CA PHE A 23 -16.51 18.26 28.97
C PHE A 23 -17.19 19.34 29.82
N VAL A 24 -17.36 19.07 31.10
CA VAL A 24 -17.97 19.99 32.07
C VAL A 24 -16.87 20.77 32.78
N VAL A 25 -16.94 22.10 32.72
CA VAL A 25 -16.02 23.02 33.40
C VAL A 25 -16.76 23.75 34.49
N ASP A 26 -16.24 23.72 35.72
CA ASP A 26 -16.66 24.65 36.77
C ASP A 26 -16.19 26.06 36.40
N TYR A 27 -17.07 26.78 35.72
CA TYR A 27 -16.74 28.09 35.16
C TYR A 27 -16.62 29.14 36.26
N GLU A 28 -17.46 29.08 37.30
CA GLU A 28 -17.42 30.05 38.40
C GLU A 28 -16.10 30.03 39.16
N GLN A 29 -15.54 28.83 39.43
CA GLN A 29 -14.24 28.71 40.07
C GLN A 29 -13.08 29.17 39.15
N ASN A 30 -13.22 28.98 37.84
CA ASN A 30 -12.12 29.14 36.88
C ASN A 30 -12.19 30.41 36.02
N LYS A 31 -13.28 31.18 36.04
CA LYS A 31 -13.48 32.38 35.20
C LYS A 31 -12.51 33.52 35.47
N HIS A 32 -11.80 33.48 36.60
CA HIS A 32 -10.80 34.47 37.00
C HIS A 32 -9.36 34.07 36.70
N LEU A 33 -9.13 32.86 36.16
CA LEU A 33 -7.80 32.41 35.76
C LEU A 33 -7.09 33.42 34.85
N ALA A 34 -5.77 33.56 35.00
CA ALA A 34 -4.99 34.44 34.13
C ALA A 34 -5.10 34.01 32.65
N VAL A 35 -4.98 34.97 31.74
CA VAL A 35 -4.93 34.67 30.29
C VAL A 35 -3.78 33.70 30.01
N GLY A 36 -4.04 32.65 29.24
CA GLY A 36 -3.09 31.57 28.97
C GLY A 36 -3.11 30.43 29.99
N LYS A 37 -3.94 30.49 31.04
CA LYS A 37 -4.17 29.35 31.95
C LYS A 37 -5.42 28.59 31.52
N SER A 38 -5.31 27.26 31.49
CA SER A 38 -6.38 26.35 31.07
C SER A 38 -6.84 25.42 32.19
N VAL A 39 -8.07 24.95 32.01
CA VAL A 39 -8.62 23.73 32.59
C VAL A 39 -8.68 22.71 31.45
N HIS A 40 -8.46 21.43 31.73
CA HIS A 40 -8.45 20.40 30.71
C HIS A 40 -9.38 19.23 31.07
N SER A 41 -9.80 18.48 30.05
CA SER A 41 -10.49 17.22 30.24
C SER A 41 -9.53 16.10 30.64
N ASP A 42 -10.08 14.92 30.90
CA ASP A 42 -9.32 13.67 30.84
C ASP A 42 -8.92 13.35 29.40
N TYR A 43 -8.00 12.40 29.24
CA TYR A 43 -7.66 11.86 27.92
C TYR A 43 -8.79 10.97 27.39
N ILE A 44 -8.98 11.01 26.07
CA ILE A 44 -9.88 10.12 25.34
C ILE A 44 -9.16 9.57 24.12
N SER A 45 -9.23 8.25 23.93
CA SER A 45 -8.53 7.58 22.83
C SER A 45 -9.42 7.51 21.59
N ALA A 46 -8.86 7.86 20.43
CA ALA A 46 -9.47 7.67 19.12
C ALA A 46 -8.39 7.57 18.04
N GLY A 47 -8.54 6.65 17.10
CA GLY A 47 -7.65 6.46 15.96
C GLY A 47 -6.23 6.03 16.36
N GLY A 48 -6.09 5.36 17.50
CA GLY A 48 -4.77 4.98 18.05
C GLY A 48 -4.01 6.12 18.72
N HIS A 49 -4.66 7.26 18.97
CA HIS A 49 -4.06 8.43 19.61
C HIS A 49 -4.85 8.87 20.84
N ASP A 50 -4.15 9.47 21.80
CA ASP A 50 -4.76 10.03 23.02
C ASP A 50 -4.95 11.54 22.90
N TRP A 51 -6.20 11.95 23.06
CA TRP A 51 -6.65 13.32 22.84
C TRP A 51 -7.12 13.95 24.15
N ARG A 52 -6.93 15.25 24.30
CA ARG A 52 -7.43 16.01 25.46
C ARG A 52 -7.92 17.37 25.03
N ILE A 53 -8.94 17.89 25.71
CA ILE A 53 -9.50 19.22 25.43
C ILE A 53 -8.96 20.20 26.46
N HIS A 54 -8.43 21.33 25.98
CA HIS A 54 -8.00 22.45 26.81
C HIS A 54 -8.97 23.62 26.65
N CYS A 55 -9.60 24.02 27.75
CA CYS A 55 -10.43 25.21 27.84
C CYS A 55 -9.66 26.32 28.55
N TYR A 56 -9.60 27.50 27.94
CA TYR A 56 -9.01 28.70 28.53
C TYR A 56 -10.13 29.69 28.84
N PRO A 57 -10.62 29.80 30.09
CA PRO A 57 -11.77 30.64 30.43
C PRO A 57 -11.58 32.12 30.08
N ARG A 58 -10.35 32.63 30.24
CA ARG A 58 -9.94 33.99 29.82
C ARG A 58 -9.13 33.99 28.51
N GLY A 59 -9.24 32.92 27.74
CA GLY A 59 -8.59 32.76 26.45
C GLY A 59 -7.08 32.50 26.53
N TRP A 60 -6.52 32.09 25.39
CA TRP A 60 -5.09 31.83 25.23
C TRP A 60 -4.30 33.08 24.85
N VAL A 61 -4.82 33.87 23.91
CA VAL A 61 -4.11 35.01 23.29
C VAL A 61 -4.30 36.28 24.10
N LYS A 62 -3.20 36.85 24.64
CA LYS A 62 -3.20 38.10 25.43
C LYS A 62 -3.89 39.28 24.73
N ALA A 63 -3.68 39.42 23.42
CA ALA A 63 -4.28 40.49 22.61
C ALA A 63 -5.82 40.49 22.59
N ASN A 64 -6.46 39.37 22.96
CA ASN A 64 -7.92 39.29 23.07
C ASN A 64 -8.46 39.86 24.41
N ASN A 65 -7.58 40.35 25.30
CA ASN A 65 -7.89 40.98 26.58
C ASN A 65 -8.82 40.14 27.48
N GLY A 66 -8.77 38.82 27.35
CA GLY A 66 -9.62 37.88 28.09
C GLY A 66 -11.12 38.03 27.89
N LYS A 67 -11.54 38.57 26.73
CA LYS A 67 -12.95 38.73 26.33
C LYS A 67 -13.59 37.45 25.79
N TYR A 68 -12.77 36.51 25.34
CA TYR A 68 -13.20 35.27 24.73
C TYR A 68 -12.69 34.07 25.54
N LEU A 69 -13.51 33.03 25.60
CA LEU A 69 -13.06 31.71 25.98
C LEU A 69 -12.45 31.04 24.75
N SER A 70 -11.34 30.33 24.92
CA SER A 70 -10.69 29.55 23.87
C SER A 70 -10.80 28.06 24.16
N ILE A 71 -10.92 27.24 23.12
CA ILE A 71 -10.90 25.78 23.23
C ILE A 71 -9.94 25.19 22.21
N TYR A 72 -9.12 24.24 22.64
CA TYR A 72 -8.13 23.56 21.82
C TYR A 72 -8.20 22.06 22.07
N LEU A 73 -8.10 21.29 21.00
CA LEU A 73 -7.79 19.88 21.04
C LEU A 73 -6.27 19.73 21.14
N TYR A 74 -5.82 18.83 22.00
CA TYR A 74 -4.42 18.46 22.20
C TYR A 74 -4.26 16.97 21.89
N CYS A 75 -3.17 16.59 21.23
CA CYS A 75 -2.79 15.20 21.00
C CYS A 75 -1.50 14.91 21.78
N SER A 76 -1.51 13.85 22.59
CA SER A 76 -0.29 13.35 23.22
C SER A 76 0.56 12.65 22.14
N GLU A 77 1.76 13.18 21.89
CA GLU A 77 2.81 12.57 21.05
C GLU A 77 2.29 11.79 19.82
N PRO A 78 1.86 12.48 18.74
CA PRO A 78 1.34 11.80 17.56
C PRO A 78 2.45 10.95 16.91
N ALA A 79 2.31 9.61 16.93
CA ALA A 79 3.30 8.70 16.34
C ALA A 79 3.47 8.87 14.81
N THR A 80 2.44 9.37 14.14
CA THR A 80 2.38 9.60 12.68
C THR A 80 1.61 10.88 12.38
N THR A 81 1.68 11.37 11.14
CA THR A 81 0.79 12.45 10.70
C THR A 81 -0.66 11.97 10.72
N VAL A 82 -1.51 12.64 11.48
CA VAL A 82 -2.93 12.30 11.65
C VAL A 82 -3.81 13.49 11.29
N ARG A 83 -4.84 13.21 10.48
CA ARG A 83 -5.88 14.17 10.13
C ARG A 83 -7.09 13.95 11.03
N VAL A 84 -7.57 15.00 11.66
CA VAL A 84 -8.69 14.92 12.60
C VAL A 84 -9.70 16.03 12.33
N ILE A 85 -10.99 15.68 12.33
CA ILE A 85 -12.06 16.67 12.42
C ILE A 85 -12.37 16.87 13.89
N PHE A 86 -12.13 18.07 14.39
CA PHE A 86 -12.56 18.47 15.73
C PHE A 86 -13.83 19.31 15.62
N LYS A 87 -14.87 18.89 16.33
CA LYS A 87 -16.13 19.64 16.48
C LYS A 87 -16.30 19.99 17.94
N ALA A 88 -16.67 21.23 18.23
CA ALA A 88 -16.96 21.68 19.59
C ALA A 88 -18.23 22.52 19.60
N ASN A 89 -19.10 22.21 20.57
CA ASN A 89 -20.33 22.95 20.82
C ASN A 89 -20.44 23.28 22.30
N VAL A 90 -20.98 24.45 22.63
CA VAL A 90 -21.41 24.76 24.01
C VAL A 90 -22.84 24.29 24.20
N MET A 91 -23.15 23.68 25.35
CA MET A 91 -24.51 23.26 25.68
C MET A 91 -25.30 24.40 26.34
N GLY A 92 -26.56 24.53 25.97
CA GLY A 92 -27.51 25.47 26.57
C GLY A 92 -28.34 24.85 27.70
N ARG A 93 -29.27 25.65 28.27
CA ARG A 93 -30.10 25.31 29.46
C ARG A 93 -30.96 24.05 29.36
N HIS A 94 -31.17 23.51 28.16
CA HIS A 94 -32.02 22.35 27.92
C HIS A 94 -31.24 21.12 27.45
N GLY A 95 -29.92 21.07 27.70
CA GLY A 95 -29.07 19.98 27.23
C GLY A 95 -28.94 19.89 25.70
N LYS A 96 -29.27 20.98 24.99
CA LYS A 96 -29.12 21.09 23.54
C LYS A 96 -27.91 21.96 23.18
N PRO A 97 -27.21 21.68 22.08
CA PRO A 97 -26.17 22.56 21.57
C PRO A 97 -26.69 23.98 21.34
N SER A 98 -25.97 24.96 21.87
CA SER A 98 -26.27 26.38 21.74
C SER A 98 -25.66 26.93 20.44
N PRO A 99 -26.41 27.70 19.64
CA PRO A 99 -25.91 28.25 18.38
C PRO A 99 -24.84 29.34 18.58
N ILE A 100 -24.63 29.82 19.81
CA ILE A 100 -23.64 30.87 20.10
C ILE A 100 -22.20 30.40 19.93
N ALA A 101 -21.98 29.08 19.93
CA ALA A 101 -20.67 28.47 19.81
C ALA A 101 -20.83 27.02 19.36
N ALA A 102 -20.86 26.84 18.03
CA ALA A 102 -20.87 25.56 17.34
C ALA A 102 -19.91 25.66 16.16
N THR A 103 -18.83 24.89 16.18
CA THR A 103 -17.77 24.97 15.16
C THR A 103 -17.18 23.60 14.87
N SER A 104 -16.62 23.47 13.67
CA SER A 104 -15.98 22.26 13.16
C SER A 104 -14.80 22.67 12.28
N SER A 105 -13.65 22.02 12.44
CA SER A 105 -12.49 22.26 11.57
C SER A 105 -11.67 20.98 11.43
N VAL A 106 -11.00 20.86 10.29
CA VAL A 106 -9.99 19.83 10.06
C VAL A 106 -8.66 20.34 10.59
N PHE A 107 -7.99 19.52 11.38
CA PHE A 107 -6.65 19.77 11.89
C PHE A 107 -5.73 18.62 11.50
N VAL A 108 -4.46 18.95 11.31
CA VAL A 108 -3.40 18.00 10.98
C VAL A 108 -2.41 18.05 12.13
N TYR A 109 -2.16 16.90 12.76
CA TYR A 109 -1.12 16.75 13.77
C TYR A 109 -0.01 15.92 13.16
N SER A 110 1.24 16.26 13.45
CA SER A 110 2.41 15.58 12.90
C SER A 110 3.50 15.50 13.97
N SER A 111 4.21 14.37 14.06
CA SER A 111 5.39 14.24 14.93
C SER A 111 6.52 15.22 14.58
N LYS A 112 6.48 15.78 13.37
CA LYS A 112 7.46 16.75 12.88
C LYS A 112 7.13 18.20 13.23
N ASP A 113 5.91 18.46 13.72
CA ASP A 113 5.45 19.80 14.05
C ASP A 113 5.55 20.02 15.57
N ASP A 114 6.08 21.17 15.99
CA ASP A 114 6.15 21.55 17.41
C ASP A 114 4.78 21.92 18.00
N ILE A 115 3.72 21.98 17.17
CA ILE A 115 2.38 22.40 17.57
C ILE A 115 1.52 21.16 17.82
N LEU A 116 1.34 20.83 19.09
CA LEU A 116 0.54 19.68 19.54
C LEU A 116 -0.91 20.05 19.88
N TRP A 117 -1.37 21.25 19.52
CA TRP A 117 -2.72 21.70 19.82
C TRP A 117 -3.34 22.55 18.70
N HIS A 118 -4.60 22.28 18.39
CA HIS A 118 -5.37 23.04 17.41
C HIS A 118 -6.79 23.33 17.90
N GLY A 119 -7.32 24.50 17.53
CA GLY A 119 -8.63 24.94 17.99
C GLY A 119 -8.87 26.42 17.74
N TRP A 120 -9.71 27.03 18.57
CA TRP A 120 -10.24 28.37 18.33
C TRP A 120 -9.88 29.31 19.48
N SER A 121 -9.06 30.33 19.17
CA SER A 121 -8.67 31.38 20.12
C SER A 121 -9.83 32.29 20.53
N ARG A 122 -10.87 32.38 19.69
CA ARG A 122 -12.10 33.16 19.91
C ARG A 122 -13.32 32.25 19.77
N PHE A 123 -13.36 31.16 20.53
CA PHE A 123 -14.44 30.16 20.43
C PHE A 123 -15.81 30.75 20.80
N VAL A 124 -15.89 31.46 21.94
CA VAL A 124 -17.14 32.13 22.36
C VAL A 124 -16.83 33.39 23.17
N LYS A 125 -17.65 34.43 23.01
CA LYS A 125 -17.58 35.62 23.86
C LYS A 125 -18.06 35.28 25.26
N ARG A 126 -17.32 35.72 26.28
CA ARG A 126 -17.64 35.39 27.67
C ARG A 126 -18.98 35.96 28.13
N VAL A 127 -19.30 37.19 27.72
CA VAL A 127 -20.59 37.82 28.05
C VAL A 127 -21.79 37.02 27.53
N ASP A 128 -21.67 36.44 26.33
CA ASP A 128 -22.72 35.60 25.75
C ASP A 128 -22.79 34.24 26.45
N LEU A 129 -21.62 33.66 26.77
CA LEU A 129 -21.52 32.40 27.49
C LEU A 129 -22.17 32.51 28.89
N GLU A 130 -21.82 33.55 29.65
CA GLU A 130 -22.32 33.82 31.00
C GLU A 130 -23.84 34.02 31.01
N ALA A 131 -24.38 34.75 30.03
CA ALA A 131 -25.82 34.98 29.96
C ALA A 131 -26.63 33.71 29.61
N LYS A 132 -26.10 32.86 28.72
CA LYS A 132 -26.91 31.84 28.02
C LYS A 132 -26.57 30.40 28.38
N CYS A 133 -25.33 30.12 28.76
CA CYS A 133 -24.78 28.77 28.83
C CYS A 133 -24.10 28.40 30.14
N VAL A 134 -23.84 29.36 31.04
CA VAL A 134 -23.46 29.06 32.42
C VAL A 134 -24.71 28.64 33.20
N ILE A 135 -24.71 27.42 33.71
CA ILE A 135 -25.82 26.79 34.44
C ILE A 135 -25.26 26.27 35.75
N GLU A 136 -25.78 26.75 36.88
CA GLU A 136 -25.27 26.39 38.21
C GLU A 136 -23.75 26.56 38.33
N GLY A 137 -23.24 27.64 37.71
CA GLY A 137 -21.82 27.96 37.69
C GLY A 137 -20.94 27.08 36.79
N ARG A 138 -21.54 26.15 36.04
CA ARG A 138 -20.84 25.23 35.13
C ARG A 138 -21.12 25.55 33.67
N VAL A 139 -20.17 25.22 32.81
CA VAL A 139 -20.33 25.23 31.35
C VAL A 139 -20.00 23.86 30.82
N THR A 140 -20.87 23.33 29.97
CA THR A 140 -20.69 22.02 29.34
C THR A 140 -20.38 22.19 27.86
N PHE A 141 -19.33 21.52 27.40
CA PHE A 141 -18.95 21.45 25.99
C PHE A 141 -19.20 20.04 25.47
N LEU A 142 -19.88 19.92 24.33
CA LEU A 142 -19.98 18.66 23.59
C LEU A 142 -18.96 18.68 22.45
N CYS A 143 -18.00 17.77 22.54
CA CYS A 143 -16.88 17.72 21.63
C CYS A 143 -16.84 16.38 20.90
N HIS A 144 -16.61 16.43 19.58
CA HIS A 144 -16.44 15.25 18.74
C HIS A 144 -15.08 15.30 18.06
N ILE A 145 -14.37 14.17 18.12
CA ILE A 145 -13.05 13.96 17.53
C ILE A 145 -13.24 12.84 16.52
N LEU A 146 -13.00 13.11 15.24
CA LEU A 146 -13.12 12.12 14.17
C LEU A 146 -11.76 11.97 13.51
N VAL A 147 -11.11 10.82 13.72
CA VAL A 147 -9.81 10.54 13.12
C VAL A 147 -9.99 9.98 11.72
N MET A 148 -9.33 10.63 10.76
CA MET A 148 -9.39 10.23 9.36
C MET A 148 -8.24 9.27 9.06
N HIS A 149 -8.59 8.03 8.76
CA HIS A 149 -7.64 7.06 8.21
C HIS A 149 -7.63 7.15 6.68
N ASP A 150 -6.44 7.16 6.11
CA ASP A 150 -6.25 6.90 4.68
C ASP A 150 -6.53 5.42 4.45
N ASN A 151 -7.78 5.10 4.09
CA ASN A 151 -8.15 3.77 3.64
C ASN A 151 -8.00 3.74 2.12
N PRO A 152 -6.84 3.30 1.58
CA PRO A 152 -6.69 3.20 0.14
C PRO A 152 -7.75 2.23 -0.40
N ILE A 153 -8.35 2.59 -1.53
CA ILE A 153 -9.25 1.67 -2.24
C ILE A 153 -8.40 0.46 -2.64
N PRO A 154 -8.79 -0.77 -2.24
CA PRO A 154 -8.03 -1.95 -2.62
C PRO A 154 -8.06 -2.10 -4.14
N VAL A 155 -6.89 -1.99 -4.76
CA VAL A 155 -6.70 -2.24 -6.19
C VAL A 155 -6.37 -3.72 -6.37
N PRO A 156 -7.14 -4.49 -7.16
CA PRO A 156 -6.80 -5.88 -7.46
C PRO A 156 -5.40 -6.00 -8.07
N PRO A 157 -4.65 -7.09 -7.81
CA PRO A 157 -3.32 -7.29 -8.38
C PRO A 157 -3.38 -7.37 -9.92
N PRO A 158 -2.28 -7.02 -10.61
CA PRO A 158 -2.21 -7.09 -12.07
C PRO A 158 -2.39 -8.53 -12.55
N LYS A 159 -3.21 -8.73 -13.59
CA LYS A 159 -3.52 -10.06 -14.17
C LYS A 159 -2.93 -10.28 -15.57
N ILE A 160 -2.10 -9.36 -16.06
CA ILE A 160 -1.57 -9.41 -17.42
C ILE A 160 -0.79 -10.69 -17.70
N GLY A 161 0.01 -11.16 -16.73
CA GLY A 161 0.74 -12.43 -16.85
C GLY A 161 -0.21 -13.60 -17.09
N ASN A 162 -1.33 -13.68 -16.36
CA ASN A 162 -2.32 -14.74 -16.52
C ASN A 162 -3.01 -14.68 -17.89
N HIS A 163 -3.35 -13.47 -18.36
CA HIS A 163 -3.99 -13.29 -19.67
C HIS A 163 -3.04 -13.63 -20.83
N LEU A 164 -1.74 -13.35 -20.69
CA LEU A 164 -0.76 -13.77 -21.68
C LEU A 164 -0.49 -15.28 -21.61
N ASN A 165 -0.42 -15.85 -20.41
CA ASN A 165 -0.24 -17.28 -20.21
C ASN A 165 -1.36 -18.12 -20.86
N SER A 166 -2.60 -17.64 -20.84
CA SER A 166 -3.72 -18.35 -21.50
C SER A 166 -3.55 -18.49 -23.01
N LEU A 167 -2.71 -17.67 -23.66
CA LEU A 167 -2.41 -17.79 -25.09
C LEU A 167 -1.52 -18.99 -25.43
N ILE A 168 -0.85 -19.60 -24.44
CA ILE A 168 0.05 -20.76 -24.63
C ILE A 168 -0.40 -22.01 -23.87
N ASP A 169 -1.31 -21.89 -22.90
CA ASP A 169 -1.87 -23.01 -22.15
C ASP A 169 -3.19 -23.56 -22.75
N GLY A 170 -3.80 -22.83 -23.70
CA GLY A 170 -5.07 -23.22 -24.34
C GLY A 170 -4.95 -24.36 -25.36
N MET A 171 -6.05 -25.05 -25.63
CA MET A 171 -6.17 -25.93 -26.82
C MET A 171 -6.19 -25.11 -28.13
N ASP A 172 -6.52 -23.83 -28.04
CA ASP A 172 -6.66 -22.95 -29.18
C ASP A 172 -5.30 -22.31 -29.52
N MET A 173 -4.85 -22.50 -30.77
CA MET A 173 -3.60 -21.93 -31.31
C MET A 173 -3.80 -20.49 -31.79
N ASP A 174 -4.61 -19.72 -31.07
CA ASP A 174 -5.09 -18.40 -31.49
C ASP A 174 -3.93 -17.44 -31.73
N GLY A 175 -3.81 -16.94 -32.96
CA GLY A 175 -2.81 -15.93 -33.31
C GLY A 175 -1.35 -16.40 -33.26
N THR A 176 -1.11 -17.71 -33.09
CA THR A 176 0.26 -18.25 -33.12
C THR A 176 0.84 -18.19 -34.54
N ASP A 177 2.07 -17.71 -34.65
CA ASP A 177 2.77 -17.44 -35.93
C ASP A 177 4.18 -18.04 -35.96
N VAL A 178 4.51 -18.85 -34.94
CA VAL A 178 5.73 -19.65 -34.84
C VAL A 178 5.50 -20.89 -33.98
N SER A 179 6.18 -21.99 -34.32
CA SER A 179 6.26 -23.20 -33.51
C SER A 179 7.71 -23.57 -33.21
N PHE A 180 7.92 -24.26 -32.10
CA PHE A 180 9.20 -24.81 -31.68
C PHE A 180 9.07 -26.30 -31.45
N THR A 181 9.96 -27.10 -32.04
CA THR A 181 9.98 -28.55 -31.85
C THR A 181 11.24 -28.95 -31.07
N THR A 182 11.07 -29.65 -29.94
CA THR A 182 12.16 -30.25 -29.15
C THR A 182 11.77 -31.68 -28.76
N ASN A 183 12.66 -32.66 -28.98
CA ASN A 183 12.45 -34.08 -28.67
C ASN A 183 11.06 -34.63 -29.06
N GLY A 184 10.52 -34.18 -30.20
CA GLY A 184 9.21 -34.59 -30.72
C GLY A 184 8.01 -33.81 -30.16
N GLU A 185 8.18 -32.99 -29.13
CA GLU A 185 7.15 -32.07 -28.62
C GLU A 185 7.17 -30.74 -29.36
N THR A 186 5.98 -30.24 -29.73
CA THR A 186 5.83 -28.97 -30.45
C THR A 186 5.08 -27.95 -29.61
N PHE A 187 5.64 -26.75 -29.51
CA PHE A 187 5.13 -25.62 -28.74
C PHE A 187 4.79 -24.47 -29.69
N HIS A 188 3.55 -24.01 -29.65
CA HIS A 188 3.10 -22.86 -30.44
C HIS A 188 3.29 -21.57 -29.64
N ALA A 189 3.69 -20.49 -30.32
CA ALA A 189 4.00 -19.22 -29.71
C ALA A 189 3.77 -18.04 -30.66
N HIS A 190 4.09 -16.84 -30.17
CA HIS A 190 3.84 -15.58 -30.86
C HIS A 190 5.16 -14.81 -31.01
N ARG A 191 5.61 -14.59 -32.25
CA ARG A 191 6.86 -13.89 -32.59
C ARG A 191 6.93 -12.53 -31.91
N ALA A 192 5.83 -11.79 -31.89
CA ALA A 192 5.76 -10.47 -31.27
C ALA A 192 6.07 -10.50 -29.75
N VAL A 193 5.50 -11.46 -29.01
CA VAL A 193 5.75 -11.61 -27.57
C VAL A 193 7.19 -12.03 -27.33
N LEU A 194 7.68 -13.04 -28.05
CA LEU A 194 9.06 -13.51 -27.90
C LEU A 194 10.09 -12.43 -28.23
N ALA A 195 9.88 -11.68 -29.31
CA ALA A 195 10.74 -10.57 -29.71
C ALA A 195 10.71 -9.38 -28.74
N ALA A 196 9.60 -9.15 -28.04
CA ALA A 196 9.54 -8.14 -26.99
C ALA A 196 10.33 -8.55 -25.74
N ARG A 197 10.49 -9.85 -25.50
CA ARG A 197 11.06 -10.41 -24.28
C ARG A 197 12.52 -10.84 -24.42
N SER A 198 12.95 -11.17 -25.64
CA SER A 198 14.31 -11.61 -25.94
C SER A 198 14.86 -10.84 -27.15
N PRO A 199 15.99 -10.12 -27.01
CA PRO A 199 16.64 -9.47 -28.15
C PRO A 199 17.15 -10.49 -29.17
N VAL A 200 17.46 -11.72 -28.74
CA VAL A 200 17.86 -12.82 -29.63
C VAL A 200 16.68 -13.22 -30.51
N PHE A 201 15.48 -13.41 -29.93
CA PHE A 201 14.28 -13.65 -30.74
C PHE A 201 13.88 -12.44 -31.58
N ARG A 202 14.09 -11.22 -31.09
CA ARG A 202 13.86 -10.01 -31.88
C ARG A 202 14.71 -9.99 -33.14
N ALA A 203 16.02 -10.23 -33.01
CA ALA A 203 16.92 -10.30 -34.14
C ALA A 203 16.55 -11.45 -35.09
N LYS A 204 16.16 -12.60 -34.53
CA LYS A 204 15.75 -13.77 -35.31
C LYS A 204 14.48 -13.52 -36.15
N PHE A 205 13.46 -12.87 -35.57
CA PHE A 205 12.15 -12.71 -36.22
C PHE A 205 11.97 -11.40 -36.98
N PHE A 206 12.72 -10.35 -36.63
CA PHE A 206 12.55 -9.00 -37.18
C PHE A 206 13.89 -8.34 -37.55
N GLY A 207 14.99 -9.10 -37.54
CA GLY A 207 16.29 -8.64 -38.03
C GLY A 207 16.41 -8.71 -39.55
N LEU A 208 17.61 -8.43 -40.06
CA LEU A 208 17.90 -8.36 -41.50
C LEU A 208 17.62 -9.67 -42.26
N GLU A 209 17.64 -10.81 -41.56
CA GLU A 209 17.41 -12.15 -42.14
C GLU A 209 16.00 -12.72 -41.83
N ALA A 210 15.06 -11.88 -41.36
CA ALA A 210 13.71 -12.30 -40.98
C ALA A 210 12.91 -13.00 -42.09
N GLY A 211 13.22 -12.74 -43.37
CA GLY A 211 12.54 -13.35 -44.51
C GLY A 211 12.84 -14.84 -44.71
N ALA A 212 13.92 -15.35 -44.11
CA ALA A 212 14.33 -16.76 -44.19
C ALA A 212 13.88 -17.60 -42.98
N THR A 213 13.23 -16.98 -41.99
CA THR A 213 12.90 -17.67 -40.73
C THR A 213 11.69 -18.58 -40.89
N SER A 214 11.95 -19.89 -40.91
CA SER A 214 10.93 -20.95 -40.85
C SER A 214 9.87 -20.67 -39.78
N SER A 215 8.62 -21.03 -40.07
CA SER A 215 7.53 -21.04 -39.09
C SER A 215 7.73 -22.09 -38.00
N ASN A 216 8.53 -23.14 -38.26
CA ASN A 216 8.92 -24.12 -37.26
C ASN A 216 10.43 -24.06 -36.95
N ILE A 217 10.78 -23.92 -35.68
CA ILE A 217 12.17 -23.85 -35.17
C ILE A 217 12.49 -25.12 -34.39
N ILE A 218 13.51 -25.86 -34.83
CA ILE A 218 14.00 -27.03 -34.12
C ILE A 218 14.94 -26.57 -32.99
N LEU A 219 14.74 -27.11 -31.79
CA LEU A 219 15.55 -26.87 -30.60
C LEU A 219 16.24 -28.18 -30.20
N GLU A 220 17.55 -28.26 -30.44
CA GLU A 220 18.35 -29.45 -30.16
C GLU A 220 18.90 -29.47 -28.72
N ASP A 221 19.23 -28.30 -28.16
CA ASP A 221 19.95 -28.20 -26.87
C ASP A 221 19.04 -27.97 -25.64
N ILE A 222 17.72 -28.02 -25.80
CA ILE A 222 16.79 -27.65 -24.72
C ILE A 222 15.70 -28.71 -24.61
N GLU A 223 15.63 -29.38 -23.47
CA GLU A 223 14.58 -30.35 -23.18
C GLU A 223 13.18 -29.72 -23.17
N PRO A 224 12.12 -30.47 -23.55
CA PRO A 224 10.75 -29.96 -23.60
C PRO A 224 10.27 -29.33 -22.29
N ALA A 225 10.58 -29.96 -21.14
CA ALA A 225 10.19 -29.45 -19.83
C ALA A 225 10.84 -28.09 -19.52
N THR A 226 12.14 -27.96 -19.81
CA THR A 226 12.88 -26.70 -19.66
C THR A 226 12.34 -25.62 -20.59
N PHE A 227 12.08 -25.97 -21.87
CA PHE A 227 11.55 -25.02 -22.83
C PHE A 227 10.15 -24.55 -22.45
N LYS A 228 9.28 -25.42 -21.93
CA LYS A 228 7.96 -25.06 -21.43
C LYS A 228 8.03 -24.00 -20.32
N VAL A 229 8.97 -24.16 -19.38
CA VAL A 229 9.19 -23.19 -18.30
C VAL A 229 9.76 -21.87 -18.83
N LEU A 230 10.73 -21.93 -19.75
CA LEU A 230 11.29 -20.77 -20.42
C LEU A 230 10.22 -19.97 -21.16
N LEU A 231 9.38 -20.65 -21.95
CA LEU A 231 8.30 -20.05 -22.73
C LEU A 231 7.29 -19.38 -21.79
N LYS A 232 6.84 -20.09 -20.75
CA LYS A 232 5.95 -19.51 -19.74
C LYS A 232 6.55 -18.27 -19.07
N PHE A 233 7.85 -18.28 -18.76
CA PHE A 233 8.53 -17.12 -18.22
C PHE A 233 8.53 -15.93 -19.20
N MET A 234 8.68 -16.16 -20.50
CA MET A 234 8.59 -15.08 -21.48
C MET A 234 7.20 -14.43 -21.49
N TYR A 235 6.13 -15.20 -21.31
CA TYR A 235 4.75 -14.68 -21.29
C TYR A 235 4.34 -14.04 -19.96
N THR A 236 4.89 -14.52 -18.85
CA THR A 236 4.37 -14.18 -17.50
C THR A 236 5.36 -13.44 -16.60
N ASP A 237 6.65 -13.49 -16.93
CA ASP A 237 7.76 -13.05 -16.07
C ASP A 237 7.77 -13.77 -14.70
N ALA A 238 7.19 -14.97 -14.61
CA ALA A 238 7.08 -15.78 -13.39
C ALA A 238 7.55 -17.22 -13.62
N LEU A 239 8.09 -17.86 -12.57
CA LEU A 239 8.43 -19.28 -12.59
C LEU A 239 7.33 -20.14 -11.95
N PRO A 240 7.25 -21.44 -12.30
CA PRO A 240 6.42 -22.39 -11.57
C PRO A 240 6.79 -22.39 -10.08
N GLY A 241 5.81 -22.11 -9.22
CA GLY A 241 5.99 -22.06 -7.76
C GLY A 241 6.20 -20.67 -7.16
N ASP A 242 6.27 -19.61 -7.98
CA ASP A 242 6.19 -18.22 -7.46
C ASP A 242 4.79 -17.91 -6.90
N ASP A 243 3.75 -18.51 -7.50
CA ASP A 243 2.45 -18.68 -6.87
C ASP A 243 2.43 -20.03 -6.15
N ARG A 244 2.04 -20.04 -4.87
CA ARG A 244 2.08 -21.16 -3.89
C ARG A 244 1.36 -22.46 -4.28
N VAL A 245 0.97 -22.64 -5.54
CA VAL A 245 0.14 -23.71 -6.09
C VAL A 245 0.95 -24.74 -6.90
N LEU A 246 2.09 -24.36 -7.50
CA LEU A 246 2.90 -25.28 -8.32
C LEU A 246 4.21 -25.67 -7.61
N ARG A 247 4.63 -26.93 -7.80
CA ARG A 247 5.91 -27.42 -7.29
C ARG A 247 7.05 -26.68 -7.99
N SER A 248 8.03 -26.20 -7.20
CA SER A 248 9.23 -25.58 -7.75
C SER A 248 9.97 -26.57 -8.67
N PRO A 249 10.54 -26.11 -9.80
CA PRO A 249 11.47 -26.86 -10.61
C PRO A 249 12.52 -27.65 -9.81
N PRO A 250 12.89 -28.87 -10.22
CA PRO A 250 14.09 -29.54 -9.70
C PRO A 250 15.35 -28.69 -9.93
N ILE A 251 16.35 -28.82 -9.06
CA ILE A 251 17.63 -28.07 -9.15
C ILE A 251 18.30 -28.28 -10.51
N GLU A 252 18.32 -29.51 -11.02
CA GLU A 252 18.87 -29.85 -12.35
C GLU A 252 18.23 -29.03 -13.48
N MET A 253 16.93 -28.76 -13.42
CA MET A 253 16.26 -27.91 -14.42
C MET A 253 16.74 -26.46 -14.34
N PHE A 254 17.16 -25.97 -13.17
CA PHE A 254 17.76 -24.62 -13.07
C PHE A 254 19.11 -24.51 -13.76
N HIS A 255 19.88 -25.61 -13.91
CA HIS A 255 21.10 -25.59 -14.72
C HIS A 255 20.76 -25.34 -16.20
N HIS A 256 19.80 -26.11 -16.74
CA HIS A 256 19.34 -25.94 -18.12
C HIS A 256 18.64 -24.60 -18.36
N LEU A 257 17.85 -24.12 -17.39
CA LEU A 257 17.21 -22.81 -17.47
C LEU A 257 18.23 -21.66 -17.42
N LEU A 258 19.31 -21.78 -16.64
CA LEU A 258 20.38 -20.77 -16.64
C LEU A 258 21.01 -20.65 -18.03
N ALA A 259 21.33 -21.79 -18.65
CA ALA A 259 21.91 -21.83 -19.99
C ALA A 259 20.95 -21.28 -21.06
N ALA A 260 19.68 -21.67 -20.99
CA ALA A 260 18.66 -21.12 -21.89
C ALA A 260 18.45 -19.60 -21.67
N ALA A 261 18.46 -19.14 -20.41
CA ALA A 261 18.30 -17.74 -20.09
C ALA A 261 19.47 -16.89 -20.64
N ASP A 262 20.70 -17.40 -20.57
CA ASP A 262 21.85 -16.75 -21.19
C ASP A 262 21.73 -16.75 -22.73
N LYS A 263 21.46 -17.91 -23.33
CA LYS A 263 21.29 -18.09 -24.79
C LYS A 263 20.25 -17.16 -25.39
N TYR A 264 19.15 -16.88 -24.68
CA TYR A 264 18.09 -15.97 -25.14
C TYR A 264 18.14 -14.58 -24.50
N ALA A 265 19.22 -14.26 -23.79
CA ALA A 265 19.44 -12.97 -23.13
C ALA A 265 18.30 -12.53 -22.18
N LEU A 266 17.76 -13.47 -21.42
CA LEU A 266 16.74 -13.26 -20.39
C LEU A 266 17.39 -12.98 -19.03
N HIS A 267 17.97 -11.80 -18.88
CA HIS A 267 18.77 -11.41 -17.72
C HIS A 267 18.07 -11.69 -16.36
N ARG A 268 16.79 -11.32 -16.23
CA ARG A 268 16.05 -11.55 -14.97
C ARG A 268 15.88 -13.04 -14.65
N LEU A 269 15.59 -13.88 -15.65
CA LEU A 269 15.53 -15.34 -15.44
C LEU A 269 16.89 -15.90 -15.05
N LYS A 270 17.95 -15.44 -15.71
CA LYS A 270 19.34 -15.84 -15.43
C LYS A 270 19.68 -15.61 -13.96
N LEU A 271 19.38 -14.42 -13.42
CA LEU A 271 19.59 -14.10 -12.01
C LEU A 271 18.71 -14.93 -11.05
N ILE A 272 17.46 -15.22 -11.43
CA ILE A 272 16.60 -16.09 -10.61
C ILE A 272 17.19 -17.51 -10.53
N CYS A 273 17.68 -18.05 -11.65
CA CYS A 273 18.35 -19.35 -11.69
C CYS A 273 19.64 -19.33 -10.87
N ALA A 274 20.47 -18.30 -11.04
CA ALA A 274 21.70 -18.10 -10.26
C ALA A 274 21.44 -18.10 -8.75
N ARG A 275 20.42 -17.37 -8.28
CA ARG A 275 20.04 -17.38 -6.86
C ARG A 275 19.63 -18.78 -6.40
N LYS A 276 18.80 -19.49 -7.18
CA LYS A 276 18.31 -20.82 -6.81
C LYS A 276 19.42 -21.87 -6.76
N LEU A 277 20.35 -21.83 -7.71
CA LEU A 277 21.53 -22.68 -7.71
C LEU A 277 22.44 -22.31 -6.52
N GLY A 278 22.70 -21.03 -6.30
CA GLY A 278 23.51 -20.52 -5.20
C GLY A 278 22.98 -20.85 -3.80
N GLU A 279 21.65 -20.93 -3.63
CA GLU A 279 20.98 -21.37 -2.39
C GLU A 279 21.20 -22.88 -2.10
N ASN A 280 21.59 -23.68 -3.10
CA ASN A 280 21.72 -25.14 -3.01
C ASN A 280 23.13 -25.64 -3.33
N VAL A 281 24.14 -24.77 -3.34
CA VAL A 281 25.54 -25.16 -3.50
C VAL A 281 25.99 -25.97 -2.28
N SER A 282 26.63 -27.11 -2.53
CA SER A 282 27.31 -27.94 -1.54
C SER A 282 28.75 -28.20 -2.00
N LEU A 283 29.58 -28.77 -1.12
CA LEU A 283 30.97 -29.13 -1.45
C LEU A 283 31.04 -30.07 -2.67
N ASP A 284 30.04 -30.93 -2.86
CA ASP A 284 29.99 -31.87 -3.98
C ASP A 284 29.50 -31.24 -5.29
N SER A 285 28.73 -30.15 -5.22
CA SER A 285 28.13 -29.47 -6.38
C SER A 285 28.81 -28.15 -6.76
N ILE A 286 29.75 -27.66 -5.96
CA ILE A 286 30.40 -26.35 -6.15
C ILE A 286 31.19 -26.28 -7.46
N ALA A 287 31.93 -27.33 -7.82
CA ALA A 287 32.74 -27.36 -9.02
C ALA A 287 31.88 -27.34 -10.29
N THR A 288 30.80 -28.14 -10.32
CA THR A 288 29.87 -28.18 -11.46
C THR A 288 29.05 -26.89 -11.56
N THR A 289 28.67 -26.28 -10.44
CA THR A 289 27.96 -24.99 -10.42
C THR A 289 28.86 -23.84 -10.86
N LEU A 290 30.14 -23.86 -10.51
CA LEU A 290 31.13 -22.88 -10.94
C LEU A 290 31.37 -22.96 -12.46
N ASP A 291 31.59 -24.16 -13.00
CA ASP A 291 31.75 -24.39 -14.44
C ASP A 291 30.53 -23.91 -15.23
N LEU A 292 29.33 -24.18 -14.71
CA LEU A 292 28.09 -23.67 -15.28
C LEU A 292 28.03 -22.13 -15.26
N ALA A 293 28.45 -21.50 -14.16
CA ALA A 293 28.45 -20.05 -14.04
C ALA A 293 29.39 -19.39 -15.05
N GLU A 294 30.57 -19.99 -15.28
CA GLU A 294 31.55 -19.51 -16.24
C GLU A 294 31.06 -19.68 -17.68
N THR A 295 30.59 -20.89 -18.03
CA THR A 295 30.07 -21.21 -19.36
C THR A 295 28.94 -20.28 -19.77
N ASN A 296 28.08 -19.88 -18.83
CA ASN A 296 26.92 -19.04 -19.09
C ASN A 296 27.14 -17.59 -18.67
N SER A 297 28.39 -17.13 -18.53
CA SER A 297 28.74 -15.73 -18.21
C SER A 297 27.92 -15.14 -17.03
N CYS A 298 27.70 -15.91 -15.96
CA CYS A 298 26.91 -15.50 -14.79
C CYS A 298 27.83 -15.14 -13.61
N LEU A 299 28.19 -13.86 -13.53
CA LEU A 299 29.12 -13.36 -12.52
C LEU A 299 28.58 -13.52 -11.09
N GLU A 300 27.28 -13.34 -10.89
CA GLU A 300 26.64 -13.42 -9.59
C GLU A 300 26.72 -14.83 -9.00
N LEU A 301 26.49 -15.86 -9.82
CA LEU A 301 26.64 -17.26 -9.40
C LEU A 301 28.11 -17.61 -9.17
N LYS A 302 29.01 -17.14 -10.03
CA LYS A 302 30.46 -17.33 -9.86
C LYS A 302 30.95 -16.77 -8.54
N THR A 303 30.62 -15.52 -8.23
CA THR A 303 30.97 -14.90 -6.94
C THR A 303 30.40 -15.70 -5.78
N LYS A 304 29.14 -16.14 -5.89
CA LYS A 304 28.51 -16.94 -4.84
C LYS A 304 29.25 -18.27 -4.58
N CYS A 305 29.72 -18.95 -5.63
CA CYS A 305 30.53 -20.16 -5.49
C CYS A 305 31.90 -19.88 -4.87
N ILE A 306 32.54 -18.76 -5.20
CA ILE A 306 33.86 -18.40 -4.62
C ILE A 306 33.76 -18.07 -3.13
N ASP A 307 32.64 -17.47 -2.71
CA ASP A 307 32.38 -17.07 -1.32
C ASP A 307 31.81 -18.19 -0.44
N SER A 308 31.53 -19.38 -1.00
CA SER A 308 30.95 -20.54 -0.29
C SER A 308 32.01 -21.45 0.31
#